data_AF-A0A061DYQ7-F1
#
_entry.id   AF-A0A061DYQ7-F1
#
_cell.length_a   1.000
_cell.length_b   1.000
_cell.length_c   1.000
_cell.angle_alpha   90.00
_cell.angle_beta   90.00
_cell.angle_gamma   90.00
#
_symmetry.space_group_name_H-M   'P 1'
#
loop_
_entity.id
_entity.type
_entity.pdbx_description
1 polymer ?
#
loop_
_entity_poly.entity_id
_entity_poly.type
_entity_poly.pdbx_seq_one_letter_code
_entity_poly.pdbx_strand_id
1 'polypeptide(L)'
;MELFIKRLTQTDIDKRLAIPTNSLVYFPGFRGNHSVELKVKDKSHRLWTFRCSIRKKRYLKPVFSSGWLEFIRNNNLRIGDKVSVRLEQGHLSGVEYGIEVQRKIRLLGKDVWADVL
;
A
#
# COMPACT_ATOMS: atom_id res chain seq x y z
N MET A 1 -0.46 -10.36 -9.58
CA MET A 1 -1.78 -10.56 -8.93
C MET A 1 -2.09 -9.36 -8.04
N GLU A 2 -3.20 -8.66 -8.23
CA GLU A 2 -3.58 -7.55 -7.35
C GLU A 2 -4.02 -8.06 -5.97
N LEU A 3 -3.46 -7.48 -4.90
CA LEU A 3 -3.82 -7.83 -3.52
C LEU A 3 -4.98 -6.96 -3.02
N PHE A 4 -4.92 -5.66 -3.29
CA PHE A 4 -6.01 -4.73 -3.03
C PHE A 4 -5.85 -3.41 -3.79
N ILE A 5 -6.98 -2.73 -4.02
CA ILE A 5 -7.04 -1.31 -4.35
C ILE A 5 -7.75 -0.58 -3.21
N LYS A 6 -7.26 0.60 -2.87
CA LYS A 6 -7.92 1.47 -1.89
C LYS A 6 -7.86 2.93 -2.31
N ARG A 7 -8.98 3.65 -2.14
CA ARG A 7 -8.99 5.12 -2.17
C ARG A 7 -8.56 5.65 -0.81
N LEU A 8 -7.58 6.55 -0.79
CA LEU A 8 -7.04 7.12 0.43
C LEU A 8 -8.07 8.01 1.12
N THR A 9 -8.28 7.76 2.41
CA THR A 9 -9.09 8.59 3.31
C THR A 9 -8.21 9.55 4.10
N GLN A 10 -8.81 10.50 4.82
CA GLN A 10 -8.10 11.40 5.73
C GLN A 10 -7.21 10.64 6.72
N THR A 11 -7.71 9.55 7.32
CA THR A 11 -6.92 8.73 8.25
C THR A 11 -5.71 8.07 7.59
N ASP A 12 -5.84 7.69 6.32
CA ASP A 12 -4.72 7.12 5.58
C ASP A 12 -3.65 8.18 5.35
N ILE A 13 -4.03 9.41 5.02
CA ILE A 13 -3.10 10.53 4.81
C ILE A 13 -2.41 10.96 6.10
N ASP A 14 -3.14 11.02 7.22
CA ASP A 14 -2.61 11.63 8.44
C ASP A 14 -1.93 10.65 9.40
N LYS A 15 -2.26 9.36 9.31
CA LYS A 15 -1.86 8.36 10.32
C LYS A 15 -1.21 7.11 9.73
N ARG A 16 -1.99 6.30 9.00
CA ARG A 16 -1.59 4.94 8.57
C ARG A 16 -2.60 4.38 7.56
N LEU A 17 -2.13 3.58 6.62
CA LEU A 17 -3.01 2.89 5.67
C LEU A 17 -3.68 1.70 6.33
N ALA A 18 -4.99 1.72 6.49
CA ALA A 18 -5.73 0.49 6.79
C ALA A 18 -5.88 -0.35 5.52
N ILE A 19 -5.42 -1.61 5.53
CA ILE A 19 -5.53 -2.51 4.37
C ILE A 19 -6.62 -3.57 4.60
N PRO A 20 -7.16 -4.21 3.56
CA PRO A 20 -8.16 -5.26 3.70
C PRO A 20 -7.62 -6.48 4.46
N THR A 21 -8.37 -7.01 5.41
CA THR A 21 -7.93 -8.14 6.25
C THR A 21 -7.68 -9.42 5.45
N ASN A 22 -8.44 -9.66 4.38
CA ASN A 22 -8.22 -10.80 3.47
C ASN A 22 -6.88 -10.71 2.72
N SER A 23 -6.29 -9.54 2.56
CA SER A 23 -4.96 -9.40 1.93
C SER A 23 -3.81 -9.92 2.80
N LEU A 24 -4.03 -10.11 4.13
CA LEU A 24 -3.00 -10.58 5.06
C LEU A 24 -2.40 -11.93 4.68
N VAL A 25 -3.19 -12.81 4.05
CA VAL A 25 -2.74 -14.15 3.66
C VAL A 25 -1.59 -14.12 2.64
N TYR A 26 -1.40 -12.99 1.96
CA TYR A 26 -0.37 -12.78 0.96
C TYR A 26 0.87 -12.07 1.48
N PHE A 27 0.87 -11.60 2.74
CA PHE A 27 2.04 -10.96 3.36
C PHE A 27 2.84 -11.98 4.18
N PRO A 28 4.13 -11.71 4.45
CA PRO A 28 4.91 -12.58 5.32
C PRO A 28 4.22 -12.73 6.69
N GLY A 29 4.12 -13.97 7.17
CA GLY A 29 3.52 -14.24 8.47
C GLY A 29 4.27 -13.53 9.61
N PHE A 30 3.55 -13.18 10.68
CA PHE A 30 4.11 -12.41 11.79
C PHE A 30 5.04 -13.21 12.73
N ARG A 31 5.19 -14.54 12.55
CA ARG A 31 6.10 -15.42 13.32
C ARG A 31 6.05 -15.19 14.86
N GLY A 32 4.86 -15.09 15.43
CA GLY A 32 4.66 -14.82 16.87
C GLY A 32 4.74 -13.34 17.28
N ASN A 33 5.16 -12.45 16.38
CA ASN A 33 5.07 -11.01 16.56
C ASN A 33 3.69 -10.46 16.10
N HIS A 34 3.54 -9.14 16.14
CA HIS A 34 2.35 -8.43 15.65
C HIS A 34 2.63 -7.49 14.48
N SER A 35 3.86 -7.52 13.95
CA SER A 35 4.27 -6.70 12.82
C SER A 35 5.39 -7.36 12.02
N VAL A 36 5.47 -7.04 10.74
CA VAL A 36 6.52 -7.44 9.82
C VAL A 36 6.88 -6.27 8.91
N GLU A 37 8.13 -6.20 8.47
CA GLU A 37 8.54 -5.25 7.44
C GLU A 37 8.22 -5.80 6.06
N LEU A 38 7.53 -4.99 5.27
CA LEU A 38 7.15 -5.29 3.90
C LEU A 38 7.89 -4.32 2.98
N LYS A 39 8.70 -4.87 2.07
CA LYS A 39 9.34 -4.09 1.01
C LYS A 39 8.44 -4.11 -0.21
N VAL A 40 8.11 -2.94 -0.73
CA VAL A 40 7.29 -2.77 -1.94
C VAL A 40 8.02 -1.88 -2.95
N LYS A 41 7.85 -2.15 -4.24
CA LYS A 41 8.52 -1.45 -5.33
C LYS A 41 7.51 -0.63 -6.13
N ASP A 42 7.83 0.61 -6.47
CA ASP A 42 7.00 1.40 -7.38
C ASP A 42 7.34 1.17 -8.86
N LYS A 43 6.62 1.82 -9.80
CA LYS A 43 6.88 1.69 -11.24
C LYS A 43 8.26 2.22 -11.63
N SER A 44 8.82 3.13 -10.85
CA SER A 44 10.18 3.67 -11.04
C SER A 44 11.26 2.78 -10.43
N HIS A 45 10.91 1.57 -10.02
CA HIS A 45 11.79 0.60 -9.35
C HIS A 45 12.36 1.07 -7.99
N ARG A 46 11.84 2.16 -7.42
CA ARG A 46 12.24 2.62 -6.09
C ARG A 46 11.57 1.75 -5.03
N LEU A 47 12.36 1.41 -4.01
CA LEU A 47 11.96 0.53 -2.93
C LEU A 47 11.45 1.34 -1.73
N TRP A 48 10.29 0.95 -1.23
CA TRP A 48 9.66 1.50 -0.04
C TRP A 48 9.51 0.40 1.01
N THR A 49 9.79 0.72 2.27
CA THR A 49 9.63 -0.24 3.38
C THR A 49 8.51 0.21 4.29
N PHE A 50 7.51 -0.65 4.46
CA PHE A 50 6.38 -0.40 5.35
C PHE A 50 6.37 -1.40 6.49
N ARG A 51 6.13 -0.92 7.72
CA ARG A 51 5.74 -1.82 8.81
C ARG A 51 4.28 -2.20 8.65
N CYS A 52 4.02 -3.43 8.22
CA CYS A 52 2.70 -4.06 8.28
C CYS A 52 2.46 -4.56 9.70
N SER A 53 1.36 -4.18 10.35
CA SER A 53 1.04 -4.62 11.71
C SER A 53 -0.44 -4.93 11.86
N ILE A 54 -0.76 -5.84 12.77
CA ILE A 54 -2.14 -6.22 13.12
C ILE A 54 -2.51 -5.72 14.51
N ARG A 55 -3.77 -5.34 14.68
CA ARG A 55 -4.31 -4.99 15.99
C ARG A 55 -4.25 -6.19 16.95
N LYS A 56 -3.78 -5.96 18.18
CA LYS A 56 -3.64 -7.00 19.23
C LYS A 56 -4.96 -7.45 19.88
N LYS A 57 -6.04 -6.67 19.76
CA LYS A 57 -7.34 -6.91 20.44
C LYS A 57 -8.48 -6.76 19.43
N ARG A 58 -9.38 -7.75 19.36
CA ARG A 58 -10.59 -7.85 18.51
C ARG A 58 -10.38 -7.48 17.03
N TYR A 59 -10.63 -8.45 16.14
CA TYR A 59 -10.49 -8.35 14.68
C TYR A 59 -9.08 -7.93 14.24
N LEU A 60 -8.40 -8.79 13.49
CA LEU A 60 -7.02 -8.57 13.05
C LEU A 60 -6.93 -7.50 11.97
N LYS A 61 -7.27 -6.24 12.29
CA LYS A 61 -7.23 -5.13 11.35
C LYS A 61 -5.77 -4.82 11.00
N PRO A 62 -5.33 -5.06 9.75
CA PRO A 62 -3.97 -4.77 9.34
C PRO A 62 -3.80 -3.31 8.94
N VAL A 63 -2.60 -2.79 9.18
CA VAL A 63 -2.22 -1.44 8.77
C VAL A 63 -0.77 -1.38 8.29
N PHE A 64 -0.50 -0.56 7.27
CA PHE A 64 0.86 -0.05 7.00
C PHE A 64 1.09 1.19 7.86
N SER A 65 2.10 1.12 8.72
CA SER A 65 2.37 2.11 9.77
C SER A 65 3.68 2.86 9.51
N SER A 66 4.80 2.43 10.09
CA SER A 66 6.11 3.02 9.80
C SER A 66 6.41 3.02 8.29
N GLY A 67 7.00 4.10 7.78
CA GLY A 67 7.29 4.32 6.36
C GLY A 67 6.12 4.86 5.52
N TRP A 68 4.88 4.66 5.94
CA TRP A 68 3.71 5.06 5.16
C TRP A 68 3.56 6.59 5.01
N LEU A 69 3.69 7.35 6.10
CA LEU A 69 3.59 8.82 6.04
C LEU A 69 4.77 9.45 5.27
N GLU A 70 5.94 8.82 5.30
CA GLU A 70 7.07 9.24 4.48
C GLU A 70 6.77 9.04 3.00
N PHE A 71 6.22 7.88 2.63
CA PHE A 71 5.75 7.60 1.27
C PHE A 71 4.71 8.62 0.79
N ILE A 72 3.73 8.99 1.63
CA ILE A 72 2.75 10.02 1.28
C ILE A 72 3.43 11.37 0.99
N ARG A 73 4.31 11.83 1.89
CA ARG A 73 4.96 13.13 1.75
C ARG A 73 5.88 13.18 0.53
N ASN A 74 6.70 12.15 0.34
CA ASN A 74 7.66 12.11 -0.76
C ASN A 74 6.99 12.04 -2.14
N ASN A 75 5.80 11.47 -2.23
CA ASN A 75 5.08 11.32 -3.49
C ASN A 75 3.88 12.27 -3.62
N ASN A 76 3.73 13.21 -2.69
CA ASN A 76 2.64 14.20 -2.65
C ASN A 76 1.24 13.56 -2.79
N LEU A 77 0.99 12.48 -2.05
CA LEU A 77 -0.29 11.78 -2.09
C LEU A 77 -1.37 12.56 -1.32
N ARG A 78 -2.62 12.46 -1.78
CA ARG A 78 -3.75 13.18 -1.20
C ARG A 78 -4.99 12.31 -1.09
N ILE A 79 -5.97 12.82 -0.35
CA ILE A 79 -7.28 12.18 -0.18
C ILE A 79 -7.90 11.92 -1.55
N GLY A 80 -8.41 10.71 -1.74
CA GLY A 80 -9.05 10.28 -2.98
C GLY A 80 -8.11 9.67 -4.02
N ASP A 81 -6.78 9.77 -3.87
CA ASP A 81 -5.84 8.98 -4.67
C ASP A 81 -6.11 7.49 -4.46
N LYS A 82 -5.96 6.70 -5.52
CA LYS A 82 -6.07 5.23 -5.48
C LYS A 82 -4.69 4.63 -5.33
N VAL A 83 -4.53 3.76 -4.34
CA VAL A 83 -3.33 2.95 -4.14
C VAL A 83 -3.67 1.51 -4.44
N SER A 84 -2.90 0.87 -5.32
CA SER A 84 -2.96 -0.56 -5.58
C SER A 84 -1.69 -1.22 -5.05
N VAL A 85 -1.83 -2.37 -4.40
CA VAL A 85 -0.70 -3.23 -4.03
C VAL A 85 -0.89 -4.56 -4.72
N ARG A 86 0.17 -5.09 -5.33
CA ARG A 86 0.14 -6.34 -6.07
C ARG A 86 1.32 -7.24 -5.72
N LEU A 87 1.14 -8.53 -5.98
CA LEU A 87 2.18 -9.53 -5.99
C LEU A 87 2.77 -9.65 -7.40
N GLU A 88 4.08 -9.65 -7.49
CA GLU A 88 4.88 -9.82 -8.71
C GLU A 88 5.75 -11.09 -8.57
N GLN A 89 6.05 -11.75 -9.69
CA GLN A 89 7.02 -12.85 -9.70
C GLN A 89 8.43 -12.26 -9.65
N GLY A 90 9.18 -12.57 -8.58
CA GLY A 90 10.57 -12.15 -8.44
C GLY A 90 11.51 -12.99 -9.30
N HIS A 91 12.62 -12.39 -9.73
CA HIS A 91 13.58 -13.01 -10.66
C HIS A 91 14.41 -14.17 -10.08
N LEU A 92 14.58 -14.25 -8.74
CA LEU A 92 15.62 -15.10 -8.14
C LEU A 92 15.18 -16.16 -7.12
N SER A 93 13.95 -16.12 -6.58
CA SER A 93 13.30 -17.19 -5.75
C SER A 93 12.25 -16.66 -4.76
N GLY A 94 11.43 -15.67 -5.14
CA GLY A 94 10.45 -15.12 -4.21
C GLY A 94 9.34 -14.32 -4.89
N VAL A 95 8.34 -13.99 -4.08
CA VAL A 95 7.31 -13.03 -4.45
C VAL A 95 7.80 -11.62 -4.14
N GLU A 96 7.65 -10.71 -5.09
CA GLU A 96 7.87 -9.28 -4.89
C GLU A 96 6.54 -8.57 -4.73
N TYR A 97 6.54 -7.39 -4.09
CA TYR A 97 5.35 -6.57 -3.93
C TYR A 97 5.49 -5.29 -4.74
N GLY A 98 4.54 -5.02 -5.61
CA GLY A 98 4.43 -3.76 -6.35
C GLY A 98 3.43 -2.82 -5.67
N ILE A 99 3.70 -1.52 -5.72
CA ILE A 99 2.75 -0.46 -5.35
C ILE A 99 2.58 0.51 -6.52
N GLU A 100 1.35 0.89 -6.83
CA GLU A 100 1.08 1.97 -7.78
C GLU A 100 0.12 2.97 -7.16
N VAL A 101 0.21 4.21 -7.62
CA VAL A 101 -0.72 5.26 -7.19
C VAL A 101 -1.31 5.97 -8.39
N GLN A 102 -2.63 6.11 -8.39
CA GLN A 102 -3.37 6.80 -9.43
C GLN A 102 -4.20 7.93 -8.86
N ARG A 103 -4.26 9.03 -9.60
CA ARG A 103 -4.98 10.24 -9.24
C ARG A 103 -6.08 10.51 -10.24
N LYS A 104 -7.27 10.78 -9.72
CA LYS A 104 -8.38 11.24 -10.55
C LYS A 104 -8.12 12.68 -11.00
N ILE A 105 -8.13 12.90 -12.30
CA ILE A 105 -8.04 14.22 -12.93
C ILE A 105 -9.18 14.38 -13.93
N ARG A 106 -9.56 15.62 -14.22
CA ARG A 106 -10.58 15.93 -15.22
C ARG A 106 -9.90 16.49 -16.47
N LEU A 107 -10.00 15.77 -17.59
CA LEU A 107 -9.46 16.16 -18.89
C LEU A 107 -10.60 16.26 -19.90
N LEU A 108 -10.73 17.41 -20.56
CA LEU A 108 -11.75 17.64 -21.59
C LEU A 108 -13.17 17.27 -21.12
N GLY A 109 -13.51 17.64 -19.88
CA GLY A 109 -14.81 17.36 -19.28
C GLY A 109 -15.00 15.94 -18.74
N LYS A 110 -14.09 15.00 -19.02
CA LYS A 110 -14.15 13.59 -18.60
C LYS A 110 -13.20 13.30 -17.44
N ASP A 111 -13.62 12.38 -16.58
CA ASP A 111 -12.79 11.90 -15.47
C ASP A 111 -11.86 10.78 -15.95
N VAL A 112 -10.56 10.92 -15.70
CA VAL A 112 -9.54 9.91 -15.99
C VAL A 112 -8.66 9.65 -14.77
N TRP A 113 -8.05 8.46 -14.72
CA TRP A 113 -7.07 8.10 -13.69
C TRP A 113 -5.68 8.16 -14.30
N ALA A 114 -4.84 9.05 -13.78
CA ALA A 114 -3.46 9.21 -14.21
C ALA A 114 -2.51 8.63 -13.15
N ASP A 115 -1.42 8.02 -13.59
CA ASP A 115 -0.39 7.49 -12.70
C ASP A 115 0.34 8.64 -12.00
N VAL A 116 0.60 8.44 -10.71
CA VAL A 116 1.43 9.32 -9.88
C VAL A 116 2.83 8.73 -9.72
N LEU A 117 2.91 7.40 -9.56
CA LEU A 117 4.13 6.60 -9.43
C LEU A 117 3.86 5.11 -9.70
#